data_AF-A0A026W187-F1
#
_entry.id   AF-A0A026W187-F1
#
_cell.length_a   1.000
_cell.length_b   1.000
_cell.length_c   1.000
_cell.angle_alpha   90.00
_cell.angle_beta   90.00
_cell.angle_gamma   90.00
#
_symmetry.space_group_name_H-M   'P 1'
#
loop_
_entity.id
_entity.type
_entity.pdbx_description
1 polymer ?
#
loop_
_entity_poly.entity_id
_entity_poly.type
_entity_poly.pdbx_seq_one_letter_code
_entity_poly.pdbx_strand_id
1 'polypeptide(L)'
;MQKLAERIDGLENVERRASDGVSLAEEDLFAEIAERESRASNIIMFSLDEPEHSDSNDVSDKDLVNDVLHTILPSLEPSYKVRRLGVKKHGQPRPLCVSFSSKQEAILVLRNKGKYTGPAKIYQDQTPKQRKYLMNLRAHLRELQDAGESKTIRYIGGVPKIVNANQPMNSKNV
;
A
#
# COMPACT_ATOMS: atom_id res chain seq x y z
N MET A 1 56.17 -17.89 1.32
CA MET A 1 55.45 -18.29 0.09
C MET A 1 54.18 -19.07 0.42
N GLN A 2 54.24 -20.18 1.17
CA GLN A 2 53.09 -21.06 1.44
C GLN A 2 51.92 -20.39 2.21
N LYS A 3 52.19 -19.62 3.27
CA LYS A 3 51.17 -18.86 4.03
C LYS A 3 50.45 -17.76 3.22
N LEU A 4 51.08 -17.26 2.15
CA LEU A 4 50.47 -16.25 1.29
C LEU A 4 49.52 -16.92 0.30
N ALA A 5 49.89 -18.07 -0.27
CA ALA A 5 49.01 -18.87 -1.11
C ALA A 5 47.76 -19.34 -0.35
N GLU A 6 47.92 -19.80 0.90
CA GLU A 6 46.77 -20.18 1.75
C GLU A 6 45.83 -19.01 2.05
N ARG A 7 46.36 -17.78 2.21
CA ARG A 7 45.53 -16.57 2.37
C ARG A 7 44.84 -16.17 1.08
N ILE A 8 45.49 -16.32 -0.07
CA ILE A 8 44.92 -16.01 -1.38
C ILE A 8 43.80 -17.01 -1.71
N ASP A 9 44.04 -18.31 -1.54
CA ASP A 9 43.01 -19.35 -1.71
C ASP A 9 41.82 -19.16 -0.76
N GLY A 10 42.09 -18.69 0.46
CA GLY A 10 41.05 -18.32 1.43
C GLY A 10 40.20 -17.14 0.97
N LEU A 11 40.80 -16.11 0.37
CA LEU A 11 40.10 -14.93 -0.15
C LEU A 11 39.31 -15.24 -1.43
N GLU A 12 39.91 -15.96 -2.37
CA GLU A 12 39.25 -16.35 -3.63
C GLU A 12 38.04 -17.26 -3.40
N ASN A 13 38.07 -18.14 -2.39
CA ASN A 13 36.92 -18.96 -2.02
C ASN A 13 35.78 -18.16 -1.36
N VAL A 14 36.09 -17.05 -0.68
CA VAL A 14 35.07 -16.15 -0.12
C VAL A 14 34.42 -15.33 -1.24
N GLU A 15 35.20 -14.85 -2.21
CA GLU A 15 34.64 -14.18 -3.40
C GLU A 15 33.76 -15.11 -4.22
N ARG A 16 34.14 -16.39 -4.39
CA ARG A 16 33.28 -17.37 -5.09
C ARG A 16 31.94 -17.60 -4.40
N ARG A 17 31.93 -17.67 -3.06
CA ARG A 17 30.68 -17.78 -2.27
C ARG A 17 29.87 -16.49 -2.25
N ALA A 18 30.52 -15.34 -2.36
CA ALA A 18 29.86 -14.05 -2.53
C ALA A 18 29.37 -13.81 -3.98
N SER A 19 29.88 -14.59 -4.95
CA SER A 19 29.47 -14.58 -6.34
C SER A 19 28.36 -15.58 -6.68
N ASP A 20 27.96 -16.42 -5.72
CA ASP A 20 26.69 -17.16 -5.84
C ASP A 20 25.59 -16.10 -5.90
N GLY A 21 24.90 -16.04 -7.03
CA GLY A 21 23.99 -14.96 -7.40
C GLY A 21 22.93 -14.64 -6.34
N VAL A 22 22.28 -13.48 -6.53
CA VAL A 22 21.18 -12.99 -5.67
C VAL A 22 20.26 -14.15 -5.33
N SER A 23 20.10 -14.44 -4.04
CA SER A 23 19.24 -15.55 -3.63
C SER A 23 17.80 -15.27 -4.08
N LEU A 24 17.02 -16.31 -4.40
CA LEU A 24 15.60 -16.15 -4.75
C LEU A 24 14.82 -15.32 -3.69
N ALA A 25 15.23 -15.42 -2.41
CA ALA A 25 14.65 -14.64 -1.32
C ALA A 25 14.98 -13.14 -1.40
N GLU A 26 16.18 -12.79 -1.87
CA GLU A 26 16.58 -11.41 -2.12
C GLU A 26 15.88 -10.85 -3.36
N GLU A 27 15.77 -11.62 -4.44
CA GLU A 27 15.00 -11.21 -5.63
C GLU A 27 13.53 -10.93 -5.27
N ASP A 28 12.91 -11.80 -4.47
CA ASP A 28 11.56 -11.63 -3.96
C ASP A 28 11.39 -10.38 -3.08
N LEU A 29 12.46 -9.96 -2.39
CA LEU A 29 12.49 -8.75 -1.59
C LEU A 29 12.60 -7.51 -2.49
N PHE A 30 13.50 -7.52 -3.47
CA PHE A 30 13.64 -6.42 -4.42
C PHE A 30 12.38 -6.22 -5.26
N ALA A 31 11.77 -7.31 -5.73
CA ALA A 31 10.49 -7.28 -6.44
C ALA A 31 9.38 -6.67 -5.58
N GLU A 32 9.29 -7.04 -4.30
CA GLU A 32 8.31 -6.47 -3.37
C GLU A 32 8.55 -4.97 -3.13
N ILE A 33 9.81 -4.52 -3.00
CA ILE A 33 10.14 -3.11 -2.83
C ILE A 33 9.73 -2.30 -4.07
N ALA A 34 10.09 -2.80 -5.26
CA ALA A 34 9.73 -2.16 -6.53
C ALA A 34 8.21 -2.10 -6.70
N GLU A 35 7.49 -3.18 -6.40
CA GLU A 35 6.03 -3.22 -6.46
C GLU A 35 5.40 -2.21 -5.50
N ARG A 36 5.91 -2.12 -4.25
CA ARG A 36 5.42 -1.13 -3.28
C ARG A 36 5.59 0.30 -3.76
N GLU A 37 6.77 0.65 -4.28
CA GLU A 37 6.99 2.02 -4.77
C GLU A 37 6.08 2.33 -5.96
N SER A 38 5.88 1.37 -6.87
CA SER A 38 4.97 1.52 -8.01
C SER A 38 3.49 1.73 -7.61
N ARG A 39 3.08 1.17 -6.47
CA ARG A 39 1.71 1.30 -5.92
C ARG A 39 1.55 2.47 -4.96
N ALA A 40 2.64 3.10 -4.51
CA ALA A 40 2.62 4.09 -3.44
C ALA A 40 1.83 5.36 -3.79
N SER A 41 1.74 5.72 -5.07
CA SER A 41 0.93 6.83 -5.57
C SER A 41 -0.49 6.42 -5.96
N ASN A 42 -0.92 5.19 -5.65
CA ASN A 42 -2.25 4.69 -6.00
C ASN A 42 -3.16 4.59 -4.77
N ILE A 43 -4.44 4.88 -4.98
CA ILE A 43 -5.52 4.51 -4.07
C ILE A 43 -6.56 3.66 -4.80
N ILE A 44 -7.25 2.84 -4.04
CA ILE A 44 -8.37 2.03 -4.53
C ILE A 44 -9.66 2.54 -3.89
N MET A 45 -10.63 2.89 -4.73
CA MET A 45 -11.99 3.27 -4.34
C MET A 45 -12.94 2.11 -4.66
N PHE A 46 -13.69 1.66 -3.66
CA PHE A 46 -14.74 0.65 -3.81
C PHE A 46 -16.12 1.32 -3.71
N SER A 47 -17.15 0.63 -4.20
CA SER A 47 -18.56 1.06 -4.08
C SER A 47 -18.87 2.37 -4.81
N LEU A 48 -18.23 2.56 -5.96
CA LEU A 48 -18.56 3.61 -6.93
C LEU A 48 -19.33 2.99 -8.08
N ASP A 49 -20.50 3.53 -8.40
CA ASP A 49 -21.40 2.99 -9.40
C ASP A 49 -20.70 2.84 -10.76
N GLU A 50 -21.01 1.75 -11.46
CA GLU A 50 -20.47 1.44 -12.79
C GLU A 50 -21.66 1.18 -13.73
N PRO A 51 -21.87 2.00 -14.77
CA PRO A 51 -23.00 1.81 -15.68
C PRO A 51 -22.91 0.46 -16.43
N GLU A 52 -24.05 -0.21 -16.60
CA GLU A 52 -24.19 -1.51 -17.28
C GLU A 52 -23.81 -1.40 -18.77
N HIS A 53 -24.14 -0.28 -19.42
CA HIS A 53 -23.95 -0.04 -20.85
C HIS A 53 -23.18 1.26 -21.07
N SER A 54 -21.87 1.19 -21.19
CA SER A 54 -21.04 2.35 -21.49
C SER A 54 -19.80 1.93 -22.27
N ASP A 55 -19.73 2.40 -23.51
CA ASP A 55 -18.59 2.20 -24.41
C ASP A 55 -17.45 3.21 -24.16
N SER A 56 -17.61 4.13 -23.19
CA SER A 56 -16.59 5.11 -22.79
C SER A 56 -16.71 5.48 -21.30
N ASN A 57 -16.07 4.72 -20.42
CA ASN A 57 -16.17 4.86 -18.95
C ASN A 57 -15.32 5.98 -18.33
N ASP A 58 -14.39 6.58 -19.06
CA ASP A 58 -13.38 7.45 -18.46
C ASP A 58 -13.91 8.80 -17.96
N VAL A 59 -14.93 9.36 -18.61
CA VAL A 59 -15.49 10.67 -18.22
C VAL A 59 -16.33 10.51 -16.95
N SER A 60 -17.24 9.54 -16.91
CA SER A 60 -18.09 9.24 -15.74
C SER A 60 -17.26 8.84 -14.52
N ASP A 61 -16.24 8.00 -14.70
CA ASP A 61 -15.38 7.58 -13.59
C ASP A 61 -14.56 8.75 -13.02
N LYS A 62 -14.13 9.70 -13.86
CA LYS A 62 -13.45 10.90 -13.39
C LYS A 62 -14.37 11.80 -12.58
N ASP A 63 -15.62 11.96 -12.98
CA ASP A 63 -16.60 12.78 -12.24
C ASP A 63 -16.86 12.19 -10.85
N LEU A 64 -17.08 10.87 -10.76
CA LEU A 64 -17.23 10.16 -9.48
C LEU A 64 -16.01 10.33 -8.58
N VAL A 65 -14.80 10.23 -9.14
CA VAL A 65 -13.56 10.45 -8.38
C VAL A 65 -13.43 11.92 -7.96
N ASN A 66 -13.78 12.86 -8.84
CA ASN A 66 -13.73 14.29 -8.55
C ASN A 66 -14.64 14.65 -7.38
N ASP A 67 -15.88 14.15 -7.34
CA ASP A 67 -16.82 14.41 -6.24
C ASP A 67 -16.25 13.97 -4.88
N VAL A 68 -15.64 12.78 -4.87
CA VAL A 68 -14.97 12.24 -3.68
C VAL A 68 -13.77 13.10 -3.29
N LEU A 69 -12.91 13.45 -4.25
CA LEU A 69 -11.68 14.20 -3.99
C LEU A 69 -11.96 15.64 -3.55
N HIS A 70 -12.92 16.33 -4.15
CA HIS A 70 -13.33 17.69 -3.77
C HIS A 70 -13.90 17.73 -2.34
N THR A 71 -14.60 16.67 -1.92
CA THR A 71 -15.06 16.56 -0.53
C THR A 71 -13.90 16.41 0.46
N ILE A 72 -12.86 15.66 0.09
CA ILE A 72 -11.72 15.36 0.97
C ILE A 72 -10.72 16.52 1.00
N LEU A 73 -10.44 17.11 -0.15
CA LEU A 73 -9.45 18.16 -0.40
C LEU A 73 -10.04 19.30 -1.27
N PRO A 74 -10.90 20.17 -0.71
CA PRO A 74 -11.60 21.20 -1.50
C PRO A 74 -10.69 22.22 -2.19
N SER A 75 -9.45 22.37 -1.71
CA SER A 75 -8.50 23.41 -2.17
C SER A 75 -7.40 22.84 -3.08
N LEU A 76 -7.44 21.55 -3.42
CA LEU A 76 -6.43 20.90 -4.23
C LEU A 76 -7.08 20.15 -5.38
N GLU A 77 -6.63 20.42 -6.60
CA GLU A 77 -6.97 19.65 -7.79
C GLU A 77 -5.76 18.78 -8.17
N PRO A 78 -5.65 17.56 -7.62
CA PRO A 78 -4.54 16.68 -7.97
C PRO A 78 -4.66 16.19 -9.42
N SER A 79 -3.53 16.01 -10.09
CA SER A 79 -3.49 15.32 -11.39
C SER A 79 -3.48 13.82 -11.18
N TYR A 80 -4.43 13.10 -11.79
CA TYR A 80 -4.54 11.66 -11.65
C TYR A 80 -5.03 10.95 -12.91
N LYS A 81 -4.76 9.64 -12.96
CA LYS A 81 -5.33 8.69 -13.93
C LYS A 81 -6.27 7.74 -13.21
N VAL A 82 -7.31 7.29 -13.91
CA VAL A 82 -8.33 6.39 -13.37
C VAL A 82 -8.41 5.14 -14.23
N ARG A 83 -8.59 3.97 -13.60
CA ARG A 83 -8.95 2.72 -14.28
C ARG A 83 -9.78 1.81 -13.38
N ARG A 84 -10.76 1.12 -13.96
CA ARG A 84 -11.49 0.04 -13.27
C ARG A 84 -10.61 -1.21 -13.14
N LEU A 85 -10.74 -1.92 -12.03
CA LEU A 85 -9.97 -3.14 -11.73
C LEU A 85 -10.81 -4.39 -11.91
N GLY A 86 -10.24 -5.39 -12.62
CA GLY A 86 -10.84 -6.71 -12.79
C GLY A 86 -11.89 -6.78 -13.90
N VAL A 87 -12.57 -7.92 -13.95
CA VAL A 87 -13.57 -8.27 -14.96
C VAL A 87 -14.93 -7.75 -14.53
N LYS A 88 -15.67 -7.14 -15.46
CA LYS A 88 -17.01 -6.62 -15.20
C LYS A 88 -17.97 -7.77 -14.88
N LYS A 89 -18.76 -7.61 -13.82
CA LYS A 89 -19.79 -8.56 -13.40
C LYS A 89 -21.08 -7.81 -13.16
N HIS A 90 -22.19 -8.38 -13.63
CA HIS A 90 -23.52 -7.80 -13.45
C HIS A 90 -23.81 -7.54 -11.97
N GLY A 91 -24.26 -6.32 -11.65
CA GLY A 91 -24.59 -5.90 -10.28
C GLY A 91 -23.40 -5.78 -9.31
N GLN A 92 -22.15 -5.88 -9.78
CA GLN A 92 -20.96 -5.69 -8.95
C GLN A 92 -20.06 -4.60 -9.55
N PRO A 93 -20.12 -3.35 -9.05
CA PRO A 93 -19.26 -2.30 -9.55
C PRO A 93 -17.79 -2.63 -9.30
N ARG A 94 -16.98 -2.51 -10.34
CA ARG A 94 -15.54 -2.77 -10.21
C ARG A 94 -14.87 -1.69 -9.38
N PRO A 95 -13.86 -2.03 -8.56
CA PRO A 95 -13.06 -1.03 -7.86
C PRO A 95 -12.37 -0.09 -8.85
N LEU A 96 -12.22 1.17 -8.46
CA LEU A 96 -11.46 2.17 -9.20
C LEU A 96 -10.06 2.32 -8.62
N CYS A 97 -9.05 2.18 -9.46
CA CYS A 97 -7.68 2.57 -9.15
C CYS A 97 -7.46 3.99 -9.63
N VAL A 98 -7.09 4.86 -8.69
CA VAL A 98 -6.71 6.25 -8.95
C VAL A 98 -5.21 6.37 -8.72
N SER A 99 -4.48 6.70 -9.79
CA SER A 99 -3.02 6.85 -9.80
C SER A 99 -2.66 8.32 -9.87
N PHE A 100 -2.06 8.84 -8.79
CA PHE A 100 -1.60 10.21 -8.68
C PHE A 100 -0.19 10.40 -9.27
N SER A 101 0.16 11.65 -9.54
CA SER A 101 1.53 12.02 -9.93
C SER A 101 2.55 11.82 -8.80
N SER A 102 2.12 11.87 -7.54
CA SER A 102 3.00 11.71 -6.38
C SER A 102 2.40 10.82 -5.27
N LYS A 103 3.28 10.19 -4.48
CA LYS A 103 2.88 9.45 -3.28
C LYS A 103 2.30 10.35 -2.19
N GLN A 104 2.73 11.61 -2.15
CA GLN A 104 2.28 12.60 -1.17
C GLN A 104 0.80 12.93 -1.36
N GLU A 105 0.33 13.04 -2.59
CA GLU A 105 -1.11 13.23 -2.90
C GLU A 105 -1.94 12.05 -2.41
N ALA A 106 -1.51 10.81 -2.71
CA ALA A 106 -2.18 9.60 -2.22
C ALA A 106 -2.26 9.58 -0.68
N ILE A 107 -1.15 9.89 0.01
CA ILE A 107 -1.09 9.98 1.47
C ILE A 107 -2.03 11.07 1.99
N LEU A 108 -2.08 12.23 1.34
CA LEU A 108 -2.92 13.35 1.75
C LEU A 108 -4.41 12.97 1.65
N VAL A 109 -4.82 12.32 0.57
CA VAL A 109 -6.18 11.78 0.41
C VAL A 109 -6.46 10.75 1.50
N LEU A 110 -5.56 9.78 1.73
CA LEU A 110 -5.74 8.73 2.74
C LEU A 110 -5.84 9.27 4.17
N ARG A 111 -5.11 10.35 4.50
CA ARG A 111 -5.19 11.02 5.80
C ARG A 111 -6.52 11.75 6.01
N ASN A 112 -7.05 12.35 4.95
CA ASN A 112 -8.26 13.17 5.00
C ASN A 112 -9.54 12.40 4.66
N LYS A 113 -9.44 11.13 4.22
CA LYS A 113 -10.59 10.34 3.76
C LYS A 113 -11.75 10.23 4.74
N GLY A 114 -11.50 10.41 6.05
CA GLY A 114 -12.56 10.44 7.07
C GLY A 114 -13.53 11.62 6.95
N LYS A 115 -13.18 12.65 6.16
CA LYS A 115 -14.07 13.77 5.81
C LYS A 115 -15.18 13.37 4.83
N TYR A 116 -14.95 12.32 4.04
CA TYR A 116 -15.93 11.84 3.08
C TYR A 116 -16.89 10.85 3.76
N THR A 117 -18.19 11.16 3.70
CA THR A 117 -19.26 10.38 4.35
C THR A 117 -20.11 9.58 3.36
N GLY A 118 -19.76 9.60 2.07
CA GLY A 118 -20.49 8.88 1.03
C GLY A 118 -20.23 7.37 1.02
N PRO A 119 -20.82 6.65 0.03
CA PRO A 119 -20.76 5.19 -0.03
C PRO A 119 -19.34 4.67 -0.34
N ALA A 120 -18.53 5.45 -1.05
CA ALA A 120 -17.22 5.02 -1.50
C ALA A 120 -16.27 4.69 -0.34
N LYS A 121 -15.54 3.58 -0.46
CA LYS A 121 -14.51 3.18 0.51
C LYS A 121 -13.13 3.35 -0.10
N ILE A 122 -12.27 4.11 0.59
CA ILE A 122 -10.96 4.51 0.09
C ILE A 122 -9.85 3.79 0.85
N TYR A 123 -9.03 3.05 0.12
CA TYR A 123 -7.90 2.30 0.65
C TYR A 123 -6.63 2.58 -0.14
N GLN A 124 -5.48 2.34 0.50
CA GLN A 124 -4.19 2.34 -0.18
C GLN A 124 -4.12 1.12 -1.10
N ASP A 125 -3.51 1.27 -2.28
CA ASP A 125 -3.14 0.14 -3.12
C ASP A 125 -1.96 -0.61 -2.47
N GLN A 126 -2.22 -1.85 -2.04
CA GLN A 126 -1.28 -2.66 -1.26
C GLN A 126 -0.89 -3.92 -2.02
N THR A 127 0.38 -4.31 -1.92
CA THR A 127 0.86 -5.60 -2.45
C THR A 127 0.15 -6.77 -1.76
N PRO A 128 0.13 -7.97 -2.37
CA PRO A 128 -0.35 -9.18 -1.70
C PRO A 128 0.35 -9.43 -0.36
N LYS A 129 1.67 -9.21 -0.26
CA LYS A 129 2.42 -9.38 1.00
C LYS A 129 1.97 -8.37 2.06
N GLN A 130 1.76 -7.10 1.69
CA GLN A 130 1.22 -6.08 2.61
C GLN A 130 -0.19 -6.42 3.10
N ARG A 131 -1.09 -6.84 2.19
CA ARG A 131 -2.46 -7.22 2.55
C ARG A 131 -2.48 -8.41 3.50
N LYS A 132 -1.67 -9.44 3.24
CA LYS A 132 -1.54 -10.62 4.11
C LYS A 132 -1.01 -10.23 5.48
N TYR A 133 0.02 -9.40 5.54
CA TYR A 133 0.56 -8.89 6.80
C TYR A 133 -0.49 -8.15 7.62
N LEU A 134 -1.23 -7.22 7.00
CA LEU A 134 -2.27 -6.44 7.67
C LEU A 134 -3.47 -7.30 8.11
N MET A 135 -3.82 -8.33 7.33
CA MET A 135 -4.85 -9.31 7.70
C MET A 135 -4.46 -10.06 8.98
N ASN A 136 -3.24 -10.59 9.02
CA ASN A 136 -2.72 -11.29 10.20
C ASN A 136 -2.64 -10.37 11.41
N LEU A 137 -2.21 -9.12 11.21
CA LEU A 137 -2.13 -8.12 12.27
C LEU A 137 -3.52 -7.78 12.85
N ARG A 138 -4.55 -7.73 12.01
CA ARG A 138 -5.94 -7.52 12.44
C ARG A 138 -6.51 -8.73 13.18
N ALA A 139 -6.17 -9.95 12.75
CA ALA A 139 -6.57 -11.17 13.46
C ALA A 139 -5.96 -11.18 14.87
N HIS A 140 -4.65 -10.93 14.97
CA HIS A 140 -3.97 -10.85 16.26
C HIS A 140 -4.47 -9.70 17.14
N LEU A 141 -4.78 -8.53 16.55
CA LEU A 141 -5.40 -7.43 17.30
C LEU A 141 -6.73 -7.85 17.92
N ARG A 142 -7.55 -8.63 17.20
CA ARG A 142 -8.84 -9.10 17.70
C ARG A 142 -8.66 -10.03 18.89
N GLU A 143 -7.73 -10.98 18.82
CA GLU A 143 -7.40 -11.87 19.94
C GLU A 143 -7.03 -11.08 21.21
N LEU A 144 -6.20 -10.04 21.07
CA LEU A 144 -5.81 -9.18 22.20
C LEU A 144 -7.00 -8.38 22.75
N GLN A 145 -7.87 -7.87 21.88
CA GLN A 145 -9.07 -7.14 22.28
C GLN A 145 -10.09 -8.06 22.99
N ASP A 146 -10.25 -9.29 22.52
CA ASP A 146 -11.10 -10.31 23.13
C ASP A 146 -10.56 -10.74 24.51
N ALA A 147 -9.24 -10.70 24.70
CA ALA A 147 -8.59 -10.87 26.01
C ALA A 147 -8.71 -9.64 26.94
N GLY A 148 -9.38 -8.58 26.51
CA GLY A 148 -9.59 -7.35 27.29
C GLY A 148 -8.46 -6.33 27.19
N GLU A 149 -7.49 -6.51 26.29
CA GLU A 149 -6.40 -5.55 26.11
C GLU A 149 -6.81 -4.35 25.24
N SER A 150 -6.52 -3.13 25.71
CA SER A 150 -6.77 -1.90 24.96
C SER A 150 -5.66 -1.64 23.92
N LYS A 151 -5.75 -2.36 22.79
CA LYS A 151 -4.79 -2.30 21.67
C LYS A 151 -5.40 -1.70 20.41
N THR A 152 -4.54 -1.15 19.56
CA THR A 152 -4.92 -0.65 18.23
C THR A 152 -3.76 -0.77 17.24
N ILE A 153 -4.04 -0.75 15.93
CA ILE A 153 -3.00 -0.70 14.89
C ILE A 153 -2.68 0.75 14.59
N ARG A 154 -1.39 1.11 14.65
CA ARG A 154 -0.87 2.40 14.19
C ARG A 154 0.28 2.20 13.22
N TYR A 155 0.46 3.15 12.32
CA TYR A 155 1.58 3.17 11.38
C TYR A 155 2.76 3.92 12.02
N ILE A 156 3.89 3.24 12.23
CA ILE A 156 5.13 3.81 12.78
C ILE A 156 6.21 3.66 11.70
N GLY A 157 6.72 4.76 11.18
CA GLY A 157 7.66 4.74 10.05
C GLY A 157 7.09 4.07 8.81
N GLY A 158 5.77 4.23 8.57
CA GLY A 158 5.07 3.57 7.45
C GLY A 158 4.76 2.08 7.67
N VAL A 159 5.16 1.49 8.79
CA VAL A 159 4.90 0.07 9.10
C VAL A 159 3.75 -0.05 10.10
N PRO A 160 2.67 -0.81 9.80
CA PRO A 160 1.58 -1.00 10.74
C PRO A 160 2.02 -1.91 11.89
N LYS A 161 1.81 -1.47 13.12
CA LYS A 161 2.18 -2.17 14.36
C LYS A 161 1.02 -2.09 15.36
N ILE A 162 0.84 -3.13 16.16
CA ILE A 162 -0.08 -3.10 17.29
C ILE A 162 0.58 -2.33 18.43
N VAL A 163 -0.15 -1.37 18.98
CA VAL A 163 0.29 -0.50 20.09
C VAL A 163 -0.84 -0.35 21.11
N ASN A 164 -0.50 0.17 22.29
CA ASN A 164 -1.52 0.52 23.28
C ASN A 164 -2.36 1.70 22.77
N ALA A 165 -3.68 1.60 22.87
CA ALA A 165 -4.60 2.64 22.39
C ALA A 165 -4.35 3.99 23.07
N ASN A 166 -3.96 3.97 24.35
CA ASN A 166 -3.77 5.16 25.18
C ASN A 166 -2.35 5.75 25.12
N GLN A 167 -1.44 5.19 24.32
CA GLN A 167 -0.07 5.70 24.24
C GLN A 167 -0.03 6.96 23.33
N PRO A 168 0.48 8.12 23.78
CA PRO A 168 0.63 9.30 22.94
C PRO A 168 1.69 9.08 21.85
N MET A 169 1.52 9.70 20.68
CA MET A 169 2.55 9.66 19.62
C MET A 169 3.79 10.42 20.07
N ASN A 170 4.96 9.81 19.95
CA ASN A 170 6.23 10.49 20.15
C ASN A 170 6.62 11.19 18.83
N SER A 171 6.63 12.52 18.83
CA SER A 171 6.67 13.41 17.65
C SER A 171 7.99 13.39 16.83
N LYS A 172 8.84 12.38 16.98
CA LYS A 172 10.23 12.41 16.48
C LYS A 172 10.51 11.72 15.14
N ASN A 173 9.53 11.14 14.47
CA ASN A 173 9.75 10.43 13.19
C ASN A 173 8.69 10.80 12.15
N VAL A 174 8.75 12.03 11.64
CA VAL A 174 8.11 12.46 10.38
C VAL A 174 9.15 12.42 9.28
#